data_AF-A0A8T3WWG7-F1
#
_entry.id   AF-A0A8T3WWG7-F1
#
_cell.length_a   1.000
_cell.length_b   1.000
_cell.length_c   1.000
_cell.angle_alpha   90.00
_cell.angle_beta   90.00
_cell.angle_gamma   90.00
#
_symmetry.space_group_name_H-M   'P 1'
#
loop_
_entity.id
_entity.type
_entity.pdbx_description
1 polymer ?
#
loop_
_entity_poly.entity_id
_entity_poly.type
_entity_poly.pdbx_seq_one_letter_code
_entity_poly.pdbx_strand_id
1 'polypeptide(L)'
;MTKLEKNETTRFYSNLMEIARKPNTQQRYNLLVQLHQETLDFYVPTIRAITSKAAYTPSSDGRPLSLVVAHIMGWEEWQIQVFSDSNREERLRKQMKLQGYYDTDTEQMTDFKNVDDFNAYNARRYGNQSWNKLQQQAIDTALHLQSFFPPIPYHDWIDFLENTPMHNWRILPNNVLAVPYGWYLWMVSLEHEAVEHRKDLEQTKP
;
A
#
# COMPACT_ATOMS: atom_id res chain seq x y z
N MET A 1 -18.63 -4.08 -12.51
CA MET A 1 -18.64 -3.92 -11.05
C MET A 1 -19.94 -4.52 -10.55
N THR A 2 -19.88 -5.57 -9.75
CA THR A 2 -21.07 -6.16 -9.13
C THR A 2 -21.61 -5.24 -8.02
N LYS A 3 -22.85 -5.48 -7.58
CA LYS A 3 -23.47 -4.69 -6.49
C LYS A 3 -22.73 -4.87 -5.16
N LEU A 4 -22.12 -6.04 -4.93
CA LEU A 4 -21.34 -6.33 -3.72
C LEU A 4 -19.99 -5.58 -3.74
N GLU A 5 -19.28 -5.59 -4.86
CA GLU A 5 -18.02 -4.86 -5.06
C GLU A 5 -18.19 -3.35 -4.85
N LYS A 6 -19.25 -2.78 -5.44
CA LYS A 6 -19.55 -1.37 -5.27
C LYS A 6 -19.78 -1.03 -3.79
N ASN A 7 -20.34 -1.96 -3.01
CA ASN A 7 -20.56 -1.76 -1.58
C ASN A 7 -19.26 -1.85 -0.77
N GLU A 8 -18.33 -2.76 -1.10
CA GLU A 8 -17.06 -2.91 -0.38
C GLU A 8 -16.10 -1.74 -0.64
N THR A 9 -15.89 -1.35 -1.90
CA THR A 9 -15.09 -0.16 -2.25
C THR A 9 -15.69 1.10 -1.63
N THR A 10 -17.02 1.27 -1.71
CA THR A 10 -17.69 2.41 -1.08
C THR A 10 -17.51 2.40 0.43
N ARG A 11 -17.60 1.23 1.08
CA ARG A 11 -17.37 1.08 2.52
C ARG A 11 -15.94 1.42 2.90
N PHE A 12 -14.94 0.95 2.17
CA PHE A 12 -13.53 1.25 2.43
C PHE A 12 -13.27 2.75 2.41
N TYR A 13 -13.65 3.44 1.33
CA TYR A 13 -13.45 4.90 1.26
C TYR A 13 -14.30 5.68 2.27
N SER A 14 -15.50 5.19 2.61
CA SER A 14 -16.31 5.78 3.68
C SER A 14 -15.60 5.68 5.03
N ASN A 15 -15.00 4.53 5.34
CA ASN A 15 -14.20 4.32 6.54
C ASN A 15 -12.99 5.25 6.57
N LEU A 16 -12.19 5.32 5.48
CA LEU A 16 -11.03 6.22 5.41
C LEU A 16 -11.42 7.69 5.66
N MET A 17 -12.48 8.16 5.01
CA MET A 17 -12.98 9.52 5.21
C MET A 17 -13.51 9.75 6.63
N GLU A 18 -14.15 8.75 7.25
CA GLU A 18 -14.60 8.84 8.63
C GLU A 18 -13.42 8.92 9.60
N ILE A 19 -12.42 8.05 9.42
CA ILE A 19 -11.19 8.02 10.21
C ILE A 19 -10.51 9.37 10.14
N ALA A 20 -10.20 9.86 8.93
CA ALA A 20 -9.50 11.12 8.74
C ALA A 20 -10.23 12.34 9.33
N ARG A 21 -11.56 12.30 9.46
CA ARG A 21 -12.37 13.38 10.05
C ARG A 21 -12.46 13.33 11.58
N LYS A 22 -12.05 12.24 12.25
CA LYS A 22 -12.07 12.23 13.73
C LYS A 22 -11.12 13.31 14.24
N PRO A 23 -11.51 14.15 15.20
CA PRO A 23 -10.62 15.18 15.74
C PRO A 23 -9.53 14.59 16.65
N ASN A 24 -9.82 13.46 17.32
CA ASN A 24 -8.90 12.82 18.25
C ASN A 24 -7.89 11.93 17.50
N THR A 25 -6.60 12.26 17.62
CA THR A 25 -5.50 11.54 16.98
C THR A 25 -5.41 10.07 17.36
N GLN A 26 -5.55 9.74 18.64
CA GLN A 26 -5.52 8.36 19.11
C GLN A 26 -6.67 7.54 18.51
N GLN A 27 -7.86 8.15 18.39
CA GLN A 27 -9.01 7.51 17.75
C GLN A 27 -8.75 7.28 16.26
N ARG A 28 -8.17 8.25 15.54
CA ARG A 28 -7.75 8.07 14.14
C ARG A 28 -6.79 6.89 13.99
N TYR A 29 -5.76 6.89 14.83
CA TYR A 29 -4.74 5.85 14.85
C TYR A 29 -5.36 4.47 15.08
N ASN A 30 -6.13 4.29 16.15
CA ASN A 30 -6.73 3.00 16.49
C ASN A 30 -7.65 2.47 15.38
N LEU A 31 -8.46 3.34 14.78
CA LEU A 31 -9.35 2.94 13.70
C LEU A 31 -8.56 2.59 12.43
N LEU A 32 -7.45 3.27 12.15
CA LEU A 32 -6.61 2.96 10.98
C LEU A 32 -5.81 1.67 11.19
N VAL A 33 -5.33 1.40 12.42
CA VAL A 33 -4.76 0.08 12.79
C VAL A 33 -5.80 -1.02 12.55
N GLN A 34 -7.04 -0.82 13.00
CA GLN A 34 -8.10 -1.79 12.76
C GLN A 34 -8.36 -1.99 11.27
N LEU A 35 -8.47 -0.90 10.48
CA LEU A 35 -8.68 -1.00 9.04
C LEU A 35 -7.50 -1.69 8.32
N HIS A 36 -6.27 -1.47 8.78
CA HIS A 36 -5.07 -2.15 8.28
C HIS A 36 -5.17 -3.65 8.55
N GLN A 37 -5.55 -4.06 9.76
CA GLN A 37 -5.78 -5.47 10.07
C GLN A 37 -6.89 -6.09 9.19
N GLU A 38 -8.03 -5.41 9.03
CA GLU A 38 -9.12 -5.87 8.16
C GLU A 38 -8.68 -6.02 6.69
N THR A 39 -7.80 -5.12 6.23
CA THR A 39 -7.19 -5.17 4.88
C THR A 39 -6.31 -6.42 4.74
N LEU A 40 -5.44 -6.70 5.71
CA LEU A 40 -4.56 -7.87 5.69
C LEU A 40 -5.30 -9.20 5.86
N ASP A 41 -6.36 -9.22 6.65
CA ASP A 41 -7.25 -10.38 6.80
C ASP A 41 -7.89 -10.79 5.47
N PHE A 42 -8.01 -9.87 4.52
CA PHE A 42 -8.37 -10.15 3.14
C PHE A 42 -7.13 -10.44 2.26
N TYR A 43 -6.15 -9.55 2.26
CA TYR A 43 -5.05 -9.56 1.31
C TYR A 43 -4.16 -10.80 1.46
N VAL A 44 -3.66 -11.09 2.66
CA VAL A 44 -2.71 -12.18 2.89
C VAL A 44 -3.29 -13.56 2.54
N PRO A 45 -4.50 -13.94 3.00
CA PRO A 45 -5.10 -15.21 2.58
C PRO A 45 -5.34 -15.28 1.07
N THR A 46 -5.70 -14.16 0.44
CA THR A 46 -5.92 -14.09 -1.01
C THR A 46 -4.63 -14.36 -1.77
N ILE A 47 -3.53 -13.68 -1.42
CA ILE A 47 -2.21 -13.91 -2.02
C ILE A 47 -1.76 -15.36 -1.82
N ARG A 48 -1.95 -15.93 -0.63
CA ARG A 48 -1.62 -17.34 -0.34
C ARG A 48 -2.39 -18.34 -1.20
N ALA A 49 -3.64 -18.04 -1.56
CA ALA A 49 -4.48 -18.92 -2.35
C ALA A 49 -4.12 -18.93 -3.86
N ILE A 50 -3.39 -17.93 -4.35
CA ILE A 50 -2.97 -17.87 -5.75
C ILE A 50 -1.96 -18.99 -6.04
N THR A 51 -2.34 -19.90 -6.94
CA THR A 51 -1.44 -20.95 -7.43
C THR A 51 -0.42 -20.39 -8.44
N SER A 52 0.71 -21.08 -8.64
CA SER A 52 1.68 -20.67 -9.66
C SER A 52 1.07 -20.57 -11.06
N LYS A 53 0.06 -21.39 -11.39
CA LYS A 53 -0.65 -21.29 -12.68
C LYS A 53 -1.51 -20.02 -12.76
N ALA A 54 -2.25 -19.72 -11.70
CA ALA A 54 -3.08 -18.51 -11.64
C ALA A 54 -2.23 -17.23 -11.64
N ALA A 55 -1.05 -17.24 -11.02
CA ALA A 55 -0.15 -16.09 -10.97
C ALA A 55 0.24 -15.55 -12.37
N TYR A 56 0.23 -16.41 -13.41
CA TYR A 56 0.53 -16.01 -14.78
C TYR A 56 -0.71 -15.73 -15.64
N THR A 57 -1.92 -15.82 -15.10
CA THR A 57 -3.11 -15.40 -15.85
C THR A 57 -3.17 -13.89 -15.95
N PRO A 58 -3.62 -13.33 -17.09
CA PRO A 58 -3.84 -11.91 -17.24
C PRO A 58 -4.86 -11.38 -16.22
N SER A 59 -4.56 -10.23 -15.63
CA SER A 59 -5.48 -9.43 -14.83
C SER A 59 -6.34 -8.51 -15.71
N SER A 60 -7.18 -7.68 -15.09
CA SER A 60 -8.08 -6.76 -15.79
C SER A 60 -7.37 -5.72 -16.67
N ASP A 61 -6.11 -5.38 -16.37
CA ASP A 61 -5.30 -4.46 -17.18
C ASP A 61 -4.35 -5.17 -18.16
N GLY A 62 -4.42 -6.50 -18.22
CA GLY A 62 -3.61 -7.34 -19.12
C GLY A 62 -2.27 -7.79 -18.55
N ARG A 63 -1.80 -7.22 -17.43
CA ARG A 63 -0.59 -7.71 -16.75
C ARG A 63 -0.87 -9.07 -16.07
N PRO A 64 0.10 -10.00 -16.01
CA PRO A 64 -0.01 -11.17 -15.15
C PRO A 64 -0.30 -10.78 -13.69
N LEU A 65 -1.10 -11.58 -12.98
CA LEU A 65 -1.39 -11.34 -11.56
C LEU A 65 -0.14 -11.23 -10.70
N SER A 66 0.92 -11.97 -11.02
CA SER A 66 2.22 -11.82 -10.35
C SER A 66 2.76 -10.39 -10.43
N LEU A 67 2.62 -9.71 -11.56
CA LEU A 67 3.06 -8.32 -11.70
C LEU A 67 2.14 -7.32 -10.99
N VAL A 68 0.86 -7.66 -10.79
CA VAL A 68 -0.05 -6.87 -9.95
C VAL A 68 0.39 -6.94 -8.49
N VAL A 69 0.70 -8.15 -8.00
CA VAL A 69 1.22 -8.35 -6.64
C VAL A 69 2.58 -7.67 -6.45
N ALA A 70 3.46 -7.78 -7.45
CA ALA A 70 4.75 -7.10 -7.45
C ALA A 70 4.64 -5.57 -7.43
N HIS A 71 3.61 -5.01 -8.08
CA HIS A 71 3.34 -3.59 -8.07
C HIS A 71 2.95 -3.09 -6.66
N ILE A 72 2.05 -3.80 -5.98
CA ILE A 72 1.65 -3.49 -4.59
C ILE A 72 2.88 -3.55 -3.67
N MET A 73 3.61 -4.68 -3.72
CA MET A 73 4.80 -4.91 -2.90
C MET A 73 5.88 -3.85 -3.12
N GLY A 74 6.12 -3.40 -4.37
CA GLY A 74 7.11 -2.37 -4.65
C GLY A 74 6.80 -1.03 -3.95
N TRP A 75 5.53 -0.63 -3.92
CA TRP A 75 5.10 0.57 -3.18
C TRP A 75 5.25 0.40 -1.67
N GLU A 76 4.85 -0.75 -1.12
CA GLU A 76 5.01 -1.07 0.30
C GLU A 76 6.48 -1.06 0.73
N GLU A 77 7.39 -1.63 -0.07
CA GLU A 77 8.83 -1.60 0.19
C GLU A 77 9.36 -0.16 0.33
N TRP A 78 8.92 0.75 -0.56
CA TRP A 78 9.34 2.15 -0.48
C TRP A 78 8.75 2.86 0.75
N GLN A 79 7.52 2.53 1.12
CA GLN A 79 6.92 3.04 2.35
C GLN A 79 7.63 2.53 3.60
N ILE A 80 8.00 1.25 3.65
CA ILE A 80 8.83 0.67 4.71
C ILE A 80 10.13 1.46 4.86
N GLN A 81 10.75 1.91 3.76
CA GLN A 81 11.94 2.76 3.83
C GLN A 81 11.64 4.12 4.49
N VAL A 82 10.47 4.72 4.27
CA VAL A 82 10.08 5.93 5.00
C VAL A 82 9.87 5.63 6.48
N PHE A 83 9.18 4.55 6.82
CA PHE A 83 8.83 4.25 8.21
C PHE A 83 10.02 3.73 9.05
N SER A 84 11.02 3.11 8.41
CA SER A 84 12.21 2.60 9.07
C SER A 84 13.38 3.58 9.19
N ASP A 85 13.41 4.65 8.40
CA ASP A 85 14.51 5.63 8.43
C ASP A 85 14.48 6.45 9.74
N SER A 86 15.62 6.94 10.22
CA SER A 86 15.66 7.84 11.38
C SER A 86 15.25 9.27 11.01
N ASN A 87 15.42 9.67 9.75
CA ASN A 87 15.02 10.94 9.18
C ASN A 87 13.84 10.78 8.20
N ARG A 88 12.71 10.41 8.77
CA ARG A 88 11.49 10.01 8.04
C ARG A 88 10.86 11.14 7.27
N GLU A 89 10.94 12.37 7.78
CA GLU A 89 10.47 13.56 7.07
C GLU A 89 11.25 13.77 5.78
N GLU A 90 12.57 13.61 5.81
CA GLU A 90 13.39 13.70 4.60
C GLU A 90 13.05 12.56 3.62
N ARG A 91 12.86 11.33 4.11
CA ARG A 91 12.49 10.19 3.26
C ARG A 91 11.12 10.34 2.64
N LEU A 92 10.13 10.77 3.41
CA LEU A 92 8.81 11.10 2.91
C LEU A 92 8.90 12.16 1.81
N ARG A 93 9.64 13.26 2.05
CA ARG A 93 9.81 14.33 1.05
C ARG A 93 10.45 13.82 -0.24
N LYS A 94 11.39 12.87 -0.15
CA LYS A 94 12.04 12.24 -1.30
C LYS A 94 11.06 11.30 -2.03
N GLN A 95 10.34 10.43 -1.32
CA GLN A 95 9.34 9.53 -1.91
C GLN A 95 8.22 10.31 -2.63
N MET A 96 7.73 11.40 -2.05
CA MET A 96 6.71 12.27 -2.68
C MET A 96 7.20 12.93 -3.98
N LYS A 97 8.52 12.94 -4.23
CA LYS A 97 9.15 13.41 -5.47
C LYS A 97 9.66 12.26 -6.34
N LEU A 98 9.34 11.02 -5.96
CA LEU A 98 9.81 9.78 -6.57
C LEU A 98 11.34 9.67 -6.59
N GLN A 99 11.99 10.09 -5.50
CA GLN A 99 13.44 10.11 -5.37
C GLN A 99 13.94 9.20 -4.24
N GLY A 100 15.14 8.66 -4.44
CA GLY A 100 15.89 7.95 -3.43
C GLY A 100 15.23 6.68 -2.93
N TYR A 101 14.64 5.90 -3.84
CA TYR A 101 14.27 4.51 -3.56
C TYR A 101 15.53 3.67 -3.43
N TYR A 102 15.68 2.97 -2.32
CA TYR A 102 16.76 2.01 -2.13
C TYR A 102 16.32 0.63 -2.61
N ASP A 103 16.96 0.12 -3.66
CA ASP A 103 16.73 -1.25 -4.12
C ASP A 103 17.62 -2.22 -3.34
N THR A 104 16.99 -3.16 -2.65
CA THR A 104 17.68 -4.13 -1.78
C THR A 104 18.33 -5.29 -2.52
N ASP A 105 17.97 -5.55 -3.78
CA ASP A 105 18.59 -6.60 -4.60
C ASP A 105 19.89 -6.12 -5.25
N THR A 106 19.96 -4.81 -5.57
CA THR A 106 21.10 -4.18 -6.25
C THR A 106 21.94 -3.29 -5.34
N GLU A 107 21.44 -2.99 -4.14
CA GLU A 107 22.05 -2.06 -3.17
C GLU A 107 22.24 -0.64 -3.73
N GLN A 108 21.34 -0.20 -4.61
CA GLN A 108 21.42 1.09 -5.31
C GLN A 108 20.27 2.03 -4.97
N MET A 109 20.57 3.33 -4.94
CA MET A 109 19.58 4.39 -4.85
C MET A 109 19.13 4.78 -6.25
N THR A 110 17.81 4.78 -6.48
CA THR A 110 17.19 5.10 -7.77
C THR A 110 16.18 6.23 -7.62
N ASP A 111 16.20 7.14 -8.59
CA ASP A 111 15.18 8.18 -8.78
C ASP A 111 14.33 7.83 -10.00
N PHE A 112 13.03 8.13 -9.93
CA PHE A 112 12.08 7.87 -11.01
C PHE A 112 11.47 9.16 -11.53
N LYS A 113 11.23 9.20 -12.85
CA LYS A 113 10.67 10.40 -13.50
C LYS A 113 9.20 10.62 -13.16
N ASN A 114 8.46 9.52 -12.99
CA ASN A 114 7.03 9.50 -12.73
C ASN A 114 6.63 8.12 -12.18
N VAL A 115 5.36 7.97 -11.83
CA VAL A 115 4.78 6.72 -11.31
C VAL A 115 4.93 5.56 -12.31
N ASP A 116 4.79 5.82 -13.60
CA ASP A 116 4.92 4.79 -14.64
C ASP A 116 6.35 4.23 -14.72
N ASP A 117 7.36 5.09 -14.55
CA ASP A 117 8.77 4.69 -14.51
C ASP A 117 9.07 3.79 -13.32
N PHE A 118 8.53 4.13 -12.14
CA PHE A 118 8.60 3.27 -10.95
C PHE A 118 7.86 1.94 -11.15
N ASN A 119 6.66 1.96 -11.72
CA ASN A 119 5.89 0.74 -11.99
C ASN A 119 6.61 -0.16 -13.00
N ALA A 120 7.18 0.42 -14.06
CA ALA A 120 7.95 -0.32 -15.05
C ALA A 120 9.25 -0.88 -14.47
N TYR A 121 9.89 -0.16 -13.55
CA TYR A 121 11.04 -0.65 -12.80
C TYR A 121 10.70 -1.92 -12.01
N ASN A 122 9.65 -1.88 -11.18
CA ASN A 122 9.24 -3.03 -10.37
C ASN A 122 8.80 -4.21 -11.25
N ALA A 123 8.09 -3.96 -12.35
CA ALA A 123 7.73 -5.02 -13.30
C ALA A 123 8.97 -5.75 -13.87
N ARG A 124 10.06 -5.02 -14.15
CA ARG A 124 11.33 -5.63 -14.59
C ARG A 124 12.05 -6.35 -13.45
N ARG A 125 12.12 -5.74 -12.26
CA ARG A 125 12.80 -6.29 -11.07
C ARG A 125 12.22 -7.65 -10.67
N TYR A 126 10.89 -7.76 -10.67
CA TYR A 126 10.20 -8.97 -10.22
C TYR A 126 9.79 -9.92 -11.36
N GLY A 127 9.81 -9.48 -12.62
CA GLY A 127 9.23 -10.23 -13.73
C GLY A 127 9.86 -11.60 -14.02
N ASN A 128 11.11 -11.82 -13.60
CA ASN A 128 11.81 -13.11 -13.77
C ASN A 128 11.81 -13.97 -12.50
N GLN A 129 11.17 -13.53 -11.41
CA GLN A 129 11.14 -14.28 -10.17
C GLN A 129 10.10 -15.40 -10.21
N SER A 130 10.38 -16.50 -9.51
CA SER A 130 9.39 -17.56 -9.36
C SER A 130 8.21 -17.06 -8.50
N TRP A 131 7.00 -17.51 -8.84
CA TRP A 131 5.80 -17.12 -8.08
C TRP A 131 5.95 -17.38 -6.58
N ASN A 132 6.51 -18.53 -6.17
CA ASN A 132 6.65 -18.86 -4.75
C ASN A 132 7.54 -17.85 -4.00
N LYS A 133 8.62 -17.37 -4.63
CA LYS A 133 9.49 -16.36 -4.02
C LYS A 133 8.74 -15.02 -3.91
N LEU A 134 8.11 -14.59 -5.00
CA LEU A 134 7.37 -13.33 -5.05
C LEU A 134 6.19 -13.30 -4.07
N GLN A 135 5.44 -14.41 -3.99
CA GLN A 135 4.32 -14.58 -3.07
C GLN A 135 4.77 -14.43 -1.62
N GLN A 136 5.86 -15.10 -1.24
CA GLN A 136 6.38 -15.02 0.12
C GLN A 136 6.89 -13.61 0.42
N GLN A 137 7.63 -12.99 -0.49
CA GLN A 137 8.11 -11.62 -0.33
C GLN A 137 6.98 -10.61 -0.18
N ALA A 138 5.90 -10.74 -0.96
CA ALA A 138 4.74 -9.84 -0.85
C ALA A 138 4.04 -9.98 0.51
N ILE A 139 3.88 -11.21 1.00
CA ILE A 139 3.31 -11.46 2.33
C ILE A 139 4.21 -10.88 3.42
N ASP A 140 5.51 -11.12 3.36
CA ASP A 140 6.46 -10.63 4.36
C ASP A 140 6.53 -9.11 4.35
N THR A 141 6.46 -8.48 3.18
CA THR A 141 6.45 -7.02 3.01
C THR A 141 5.22 -6.41 3.65
N ALA A 142 4.02 -6.92 3.35
CA ALA A 142 2.77 -6.41 3.93
C ALA A 142 2.74 -6.55 5.47
N LEU A 143 3.19 -7.70 5.99
CA LEU A 143 3.28 -7.93 7.44
C LEU A 143 4.36 -7.04 8.10
N HIS A 144 5.48 -6.80 7.41
CA HIS A 144 6.52 -5.89 7.90
C HIS A 144 6.02 -4.45 7.94
N LEU A 145 5.30 -3.99 6.91
CA LEU A 145 4.65 -2.68 6.91
C LEU A 145 3.68 -2.54 8.09
N GLN A 146 2.85 -3.57 8.35
CA GLN A 146 1.95 -3.58 9.51
C GLN A 146 2.70 -3.46 10.84
N SER A 147 3.88 -4.07 10.97
CA SER A 147 4.64 -4.06 12.22
C SER A 147 5.06 -2.67 12.69
N PHE A 148 5.11 -1.68 11.78
CA PHE A 148 5.34 -0.29 12.14
C PHE A 148 4.15 0.35 12.87
N PHE A 149 2.96 -0.25 12.88
CA PHE A 149 1.75 0.33 13.47
C PHE A 149 1.22 -0.50 14.65
N PRO A 150 1.96 -0.57 15.78
CA PRO A 150 1.54 -1.34 16.94
C PRO A 150 0.26 -0.76 17.58
N PRO A 151 -0.53 -1.55 18.34
CA PRO A 151 -1.74 -1.07 19.01
C PRO A 151 -1.50 0.12 19.94
N ILE A 152 -0.31 0.22 20.52
CA ILE A 152 0.13 1.37 21.32
C ILE A 152 1.20 2.10 20.49
N PRO A 153 0.91 3.27 19.91
CA PRO A 153 1.86 4.00 19.09
C PRO A 153 3.00 4.58 19.93
N TYR A 154 4.19 4.69 19.33
CA TYR A 154 5.27 5.51 19.87
C TYR A 154 4.93 7.00 19.69
N HIS A 155 5.44 7.85 20.57
CA HIS A 155 5.15 9.29 20.52
C HIS A 155 5.68 9.95 19.25
N ASP A 156 6.91 9.63 18.85
CA ASP A 156 7.52 10.08 17.59
C ASP A 156 6.71 9.66 16.36
N TRP A 157 5.98 8.54 16.47
CA TRP A 157 5.04 8.06 15.45
C TRP A 157 3.84 8.95 15.28
N ILE A 158 3.19 9.30 16.39
CA ILE A 158 2.07 10.23 16.34
C ILE A 158 2.55 11.60 15.83
N ASP A 159 3.70 12.07 16.29
CA ASP A 159 4.26 13.35 15.84
C ASP A 159 4.51 13.36 14.34
N PHE A 160 5.11 12.30 13.78
CA PHE A 160 5.32 12.17 12.34
C PHE A 160 4.00 12.15 11.55
N LEU A 161 3.02 11.36 12.01
CA LEU A 161 1.73 11.27 11.34
C LEU A 161 0.99 12.62 11.35
N GLU A 162 1.02 13.36 12.45
CA GLU A 162 0.30 14.63 12.61
C GLU A 162 0.98 15.84 11.99
N ASN A 163 2.31 15.94 12.12
CA ASN A 163 3.03 17.19 11.89
C ASN A 163 3.67 17.29 10.50
N THR A 164 3.27 16.42 9.57
CA THR A 164 3.65 16.54 8.16
C THR A 164 2.77 17.56 7.43
N PRO A 165 3.25 18.15 6.31
CA PRO A 165 2.42 19.08 5.54
C PRO A 165 1.09 18.44 5.10
N MET A 166 0.04 19.24 5.05
CA MET A 166 -1.27 18.80 4.57
C MET A 166 -1.22 18.45 3.08
N HIS A 167 -1.79 17.29 2.75
CA HIS A 167 -2.01 16.83 1.39
C HIS A 167 -3.51 16.82 1.07
N ASN A 168 -3.86 17.37 -0.10
CA ASN A 168 -5.23 17.38 -0.59
C ASN A 168 -5.42 16.22 -1.57
N TRP A 169 -5.75 15.06 -1.03
CA TRP A 169 -5.94 13.85 -1.81
C TRP A 169 -7.35 13.79 -2.41
N ARG A 170 -7.45 13.76 -3.74
CA ARG A 170 -8.73 13.48 -4.43
C ARG A 170 -9.06 11.98 -4.34
N ILE A 171 -9.58 11.56 -3.20
CA ILE A 171 -9.90 10.16 -2.89
C ILE A 171 -11.06 9.60 -3.73
N LEU A 172 -12.02 10.45 -4.13
CA LEU A 172 -13.10 10.11 -5.06
C LEU A 172 -13.33 11.29 -6.01
N PRO A 173 -13.99 11.12 -7.18
CA PRO A 173 -14.16 12.19 -8.16
C PRO A 173 -14.65 13.53 -7.59
N ASN A 174 -15.56 13.47 -6.61
CA ASN A 174 -16.17 14.63 -5.96
C ASN A 174 -15.74 14.85 -4.51
N ASN A 175 -14.80 14.05 -3.99
CA ASN A 175 -14.37 14.16 -2.59
C ASN A 175 -12.86 14.39 -2.53
N VAL A 176 -12.48 15.46 -1.84
CA VAL A 176 -11.09 15.75 -1.47
C VAL A 176 -10.95 15.51 0.02
N LEU A 177 -9.96 14.71 0.38
CA LEU A 177 -9.57 14.44 1.74
C LEU A 177 -8.29 15.22 2.05
N ALA A 178 -8.39 16.17 2.97
CA ALA A 178 -7.24 16.92 3.47
C ALA A 178 -6.67 16.17 4.68
N VAL A 179 -5.48 15.58 4.54
CA VAL A 179 -4.78 14.83 5.60
C VAL A 179 -3.28 15.11 5.55
N PRO A 180 -2.56 15.07 6.68
CA PRO A 180 -1.10 15.14 6.66
C PRO A 180 -0.48 14.01 5.81
N TYR A 181 0.66 14.27 5.18
CA TYR A 181 1.33 13.29 4.31
C TYR A 181 1.65 11.96 5.01
N GLY A 182 1.95 11.97 6.31
CA GLY A 182 2.21 10.75 7.09
C GLY A 182 0.98 9.82 7.11
N TRP A 183 -0.21 10.39 7.37
CA TRP A 183 -1.48 9.66 7.29
C TRP A 183 -1.79 9.21 5.87
N TYR A 184 -1.63 10.10 4.89
CA TYR A 184 -1.85 9.78 3.48
C TYR A 184 -1.01 8.58 3.03
N LEU A 185 0.27 8.53 3.40
CA LEU A 185 1.16 7.46 2.98
C LEU A 185 0.71 6.09 3.48
N TRP A 186 0.21 6.03 4.72
CA TRP A 186 -0.36 4.78 5.24
C TRP A 186 -1.70 4.44 4.57
N MET A 187 -2.58 5.44 4.37
CA MET A 187 -3.89 5.21 3.76
C MET A 187 -3.82 4.70 2.31
N VAL A 188 -2.85 5.18 1.52
CA VAL A 188 -2.69 4.76 0.11
C VAL A 188 -2.17 3.31 0.01
N SER A 189 -1.38 2.82 0.97
CA SER A 189 -1.01 1.39 1.01
C SER A 189 -2.25 0.51 1.13
N LEU A 190 -3.12 0.86 2.10
CA LEU A 190 -4.34 0.10 2.34
C LEU A 190 -5.27 0.13 1.12
N GLU A 191 -5.29 1.23 0.37
CA GLU A 191 -6.08 1.34 -0.86
C GLU A 191 -5.58 0.37 -1.95
N HIS A 192 -4.26 0.26 -2.16
CA HIS A 192 -3.69 -0.67 -3.13
C HIS A 192 -4.05 -2.13 -2.80
N GLU A 193 -4.03 -2.50 -1.51
CA GLU A 193 -4.37 -3.84 -1.03
C GLU A 193 -5.89 -4.12 -1.04
N ALA A 194 -6.72 -3.18 -0.58
CA ALA A 194 -8.16 -3.38 -0.38
C ALA A 194 -9.04 -3.05 -1.58
N VAL A 195 -8.58 -2.19 -2.51
CA VAL A 195 -9.44 -1.63 -3.56
C VAL A 195 -8.85 -1.80 -4.95
N GLU A 196 -7.70 -1.20 -5.24
CA GLU A 196 -7.23 -1.01 -6.63
C GLU A 196 -7.10 -2.34 -7.39
N HIS A 197 -6.61 -3.36 -6.71
CA HIS A 197 -6.36 -4.67 -7.32
C HIS A 197 -7.23 -5.80 -6.77
N ARG A 198 -8.16 -5.50 -5.86
CA ARG A 198 -9.00 -6.50 -5.18
C ARG A 198 -9.69 -7.45 -6.17
N LYS A 199 -10.29 -6.91 -7.22
CA LYS A 199 -11.01 -7.70 -8.23
C LYS A 199 -10.09 -8.68 -8.97
N ASP A 200 -8.86 -8.26 -9.25
CA ASP A 200 -7.89 -9.11 -9.93
C ASP A 200 -7.43 -10.24 -9.01
N LEU A 201 -7.26 -9.96 -7.72
CA LEU A 201 -6.90 -10.94 -6.71
C LEU A 201 -8.04 -11.91 -6.37
N GLU A 202 -9.31 -11.50 -6.46
CA GLU A 202 -10.46 -12.38 -6.17
C GLU A 202 -10.75 -13.42 -7.26
N GLN A 203 -10.34 -13.16 -8.50
CA GLN A 203 -10.56 -14.06 -9.65
C GLN A 203 -9.79 -15.39 -9.55
N THR A 204 -8.93 -15.56 -8.55
CA THR A 204 -8.08 -16.74 -8.38
C THR A 204 -8.68 -17.82 -7.50
N LYS A 205 -9.90 -17.63 -6.98
CA LYS A 205 -10.61 -18.67 -6.23
C LYS A 205 -11.09 -19.75 -7.23
N PRO A 206 -10.72 -21.04 -7.02
CA PRO A 206 -11.18 -22.14 -7.87
C PRO A 206 -12.69 -22.34 -7.81
#